data_AF-A0A4Y7PE01-F1
#
_entry.id   AF-A0A4Y7PE01-F1
#
_cell.length_a   1.000
_cell.length_b   1.000
_cell.length_c   1.000
_cell.angle_alpha   90.00
_cell.angle_beta   90.00
_cell.angle_gamma   90.00
#
_symmetry.space_group_name_H-M   'P 1'
#
loop_
_entity.id
_entity.type
_entity.pdbx_description
1 polymer ?
#
loop_
_entity_poly.entity_id
_entity_poly.type
_entity_poly.pdbx_seq_one_letter_code
_entity_poly.pdbx_strand_id
1 'polypeptide(L)'
;MVKLFIEHILGVGSNHRGLWGNTKAYYGTVEQQGRLTLHLHLLLWIENSLSPQIIRDRIADGDSTFQRKITEYLESLQCGQFIQGSMETVQKIVELESNKSSYVNPVDILPVSPPPKCTQKECESNECSQCKNTFTWWEKFKQTVDELLLKLNVHRCRPTSCYKGNRTSCKSRFPRDIVEQSVFDLETGGITLKHGEAQLNTFTYLLTYLLRCNTDVTSLLSGTAIKAVISYVTDYITKSPLKTHSIFDTVRSIFDK
;
A
#
# COMPACT_ATOMS: atom_id res chain seq x y z
N MET A 1 10.49 -11.78 -8.07
CA MET A 1 9.60 -10.73 -7.51
C MET A 1 10.35 -9.76 -6.60
N VAL A 2 10.90 -10.16 -5.44
CA VAL A 2 11.57 -9.22 -4.50
C VAL A 2 12.71 -8.41 -5.14
N LYS A 3 13.57 -9.03 -5.96
CA LYS A 3 14.63 -8.30 -6.69
C LYS A 3 14.07 -7.20 -7.60
N LEU A 4 13.02 -7.50 -8.36
CA LEU A 4 12.33 -6.53 -9.22
C LEU A 4 11.67 -5.40 -8.41
N PHE A 5 11.14 -5.73 -7.22
CA PHE A 5 10.61 -4.72 -6.31
C PHE A 5 11.72 -3.77 -5.84
N ILE A 6 12.87 -4.30 -5.42
CA ILE A 6 14.02 -3.50 -4.98
C ILE A 6 14.54 -2.61 -6.12
N GLU A 7 14.67 -3.15 -7.32
CA GLU A 7 15.20 -2.41 -8.47
C GLU A 7 14.19 -1.36 -8.98
N HIS A 8 12.98 -1.78 -9.32
CA HIS A 8 12.03 -0.93 -10.05
C HIS A 8 11.08 -0.12 -9.16
N ILE A 9 10.79 -0.58 -7.94
CA ILE A 9 9.93 0.16 -7.01
C ILE A 9 10.75 1.01 -6.06
N LEU A 10 11.85 0.47 -5.50
CA LEU A 10 12.73 1.23 -4.61
C LEU A 10 13.80 2.05 -5.37
N GLY A 11 14.02 1.77 -6.66
CA GLY A 11 15.03 2.48 -7.45
C GLY A 11 16.47 2.13 -7.06
N VAL A 12 16.70 0.98 -6.42
CA VAL A 12 18.03 0.60 -5.94
C VAL A 12 18.87 0.08 -7.10
N GLY A 13 19.98 0.75 -7.38
CA GLY A 13 20.88 0.37 -8.47
C GLY A 13 20.31 0.67 -9.86
N SER A 14 19.18 1.38 -9.96
CA SER A 14 18.59 1.80 -11.22
C SER A 14 18.94 3.25 -11.56
N ASN A 15 18.62 3.67 -12.78
CA ASN A 15 18.82 5.03 -13.27
C ASN A 15 17.60 5.95 -13.05
N HIS A 16 16.63 5.50 -12.26
CA HIS A 16 15.40 6.24 -11.97
C HIS A 16 15.17 6.33 -10.46
N ARG A 17 14.41 7.34 -10.04
CA ARG A 17 14.02 7.51 -8.62
C ARG A 17 13.08 6.36 -8.21
N GLY A 18 13.18 5.92 -6.96
CA GLY A 18 12.21 5.02 -6.34
C GLY A 18 10.89 5.72 -6.00
N LEU A 19 9.83 4.93 -5.75
CA LEU A 19 8.48 5.43 -5.48
C LEU A 19 8.45 6.45 -4.33
N TRP A 20 9.11 6.13 -3.22
CA TRP A 20 9.19 7.03 -2.05
C TRP A 20 10.30 8.10 -2.18
N GLY A 21 11.25 7.96 -3.10
CA GLY A 21 12.50 8.72 -3.00
C GLY A 21 13.70 7.96 -3.52
N ASN A 22 14.86 8.62 -3.42
CA ASN A 22 16.13 7.92 -3.52
C ASN A 22 16.28 7.03 -2.28
N THR A 23 16.41 5.73 -2.50
CA THR A 23 16.59 4.77 -1.42
C THR A 23 18.04 4.81 -0.93
N LYS A 24 18.25 5.21 0.33
CA LYS A 24 19.58 5.19 0.96
C LYS A 24 19.97 3.81 1.45
N ALA A 25 19.01 3.14 2.08
CA ALA A 25 19.14 1.79 2.59
C ALA A 25 17.76 1.13 2.66
N TYR A 26 17.73 -0.19 2.65
CA TYR A 26 16.52 -0.96 2.89
C TYR A 26 16.90 -2.23 3.64
N TYR A 27 15.95 -2.77 4.38
CA TYR A 27 16.04 -4.09 4.99
C TYR A 27 14.72 -4.80 4.78
N GLY A 28 14.74 -6.04 4.30
CA GLY A 28 13.52 -6.81 4.11
C GLY A 28 13.71 -8.28 4.42
N THR A 29 12.65 -8.90 4.95
CA THR A 29 12.58 -10.34 5.19
C THR A 29 11.32 -10.92 4.55
N VAL A 30 11.46 -12.11 3.97
CA VAL A 30 10.35 -12.87 3.41
C VAL A 30 9.99 -13.96 4.39
N GLU A 31 8.76 -13.93 4.90
CA GLU A 31 8.18 -14.99 5.71
C GLU A 31 7.25 -15.84 4.83
N GLN A 32 7.37 -17.17 4.94
CA GLN A 32 6.31 -18.04 4.45
C GLN A 32 5.22 -18.15 5.51
N GLN A 33 4.05 -17.59 5.22
CA GLN A 33 2.86 -17.81 6.01
C GLN A 33 2.29 -19.21 5.70
N GLY A 34 1.59 -19.81 6.67
CA GLY A 34 0.91 -21.09 6.44
C GLY A 34 0.02 -21.02 5.21
N ARG A 35 -0.11 -22.14 4.47
CA ARG A 35 -0.78 -22.25 3.15
C ARG A 35 0.01 -21.70 1.95
N LEU A 36 1.35 -21.73 1.99
CA LEU A 36 2.23 -21.44 0.85
C LEU A 36 2.18 -19.99 0.35
N THR A 37 1.74 -19.04 1.18
CA THR A 37 1.75 -17.61 0.83
C THR A 37 3.02 -16.95 1.37
N LEU A 38 3.64 -16.10 0.56
CA LEU A 38 4.80 -15.31 0.97
C LEU A 38 4.35 -13.95 1.47
N HIS A 39 4.95 -13.49 2.56
CA HIS A 39 4.74 -12.17 3.13
C HIS A 39 6.08 -11.44 3.22
N LEU A 40 6.12 -10.21 2.73
CA LEU A 40 7.32 -9.38 2.74
C LEU A 40 7.16 -8.29 3.80
N HIS A 41 8.06 -8.28 4.78
CA HIS A 41 8.25 -7.14 5.68
C HIS A 41 9.45 -6.33 5.19
N LEU A 42 9.30 -5.02 5.05
CA LEU A 42 10.34 -4.14 4.53
C LEU A 42 10.42 -2.83 5.33
N LEU A 43 11.62 -2.45 5.73
CA LEU A 43 11.97 -1.12 6.22
C LEU A 43 12.80 -0.39 5.15
N LEU A 44 12.52 0.89 4.99
CA LEU A 44 13.11 1.73 3.96
C LEU A 44 13.64 3.02 4.58
N TRP A 45 14.88 3.40 4.20
CA TRP A 45 15.48 4.68 4.54
C TRP A 45 15.60 5.52 3.27
N ILE A 46 14.96 6.67 3.29
CA ILE A 46 14.97 7.63 2.18
C ILE A 46 16.12 8.61 2.38
N GLU A 47 16.88 8.84 1.32
CA GLU A 47 17.98 9.80 1.32
C GLU A 47 17.46 11.21 1.60
N ASN A 48 18.20 11.97 2.40
CA ASN A 48 17.83 13.32 2.85
C ASN A 48 16.51 13.41 3.63
N SER A 49 16.00 12.29 4.15
CA SER A 49 14.86 12.32 5.07
C SER A 49 15.26 13.00 6.38
N LEU A 50 14.45 13.97 6.81
CA LEU A 50 14.62 14.63 8.09
C LEU A 50 14.38 13.63 9.23
N SER A 51 15.08 13.82 10.35
CA SER A 51 14.79 13.00 11.53
C SER A 51 13.35 13.25 12.01
N PRO A 52 12.69 12.26 12.62
CA PRO A 52 11.35 12.44 13.18
C PRO A 52 11.24 13.65 14.11
N GLN A 53 12.28 13.94 14.90
CA GLN A 53 12.31 15.11 15.77
C GLN A 53 12.26 16.42 14.96
N ILE A 54 13.11 16.56 13.94
CA ILE A 54 13.14 17.76 13.09
C ILE A 54 11.81 17.95 12.36
N ILE A 55 11.18 16.87 11.90
CA ILE A 55 9.84 16.94 11.27
C ILE A 55 8.82 17.49 12.27
N ARG A 56 8.79 16.97 13.50
CA ARG A 56 7.89 17.45 14.55
C ARG A 56 8.14 18.91 14.91
N ASP A 57 9.40 19.30 15.09
CA ASP A 57 9.75 20.67 15.46
C ASP A 57 9.26 21.64 14.39
N ARG A 58 9.50 21.36 13.10
CA ARG A 58 9.01 22.20 12.00
C ARG A 58 7.48 22.26 11.88
N ILE A 59 6.79 21.20 12.28
CA ILE A 59 5.32 21.19 12.33
C ILE A 59 4.83 22.07 13.47
N ALA A 60 5.41 21.91 14.66
CA ALA A 60 5.07 22.67 15.87
C ALA A 60 5.40 24.17 15.72
N ASP A 61 6.48 24.50 15.01
CA ASP A 61 6.87 25.87 14.66
C ASP A 61 5.88 26.55 13.70
N GLY A 62 4.90 25.82 13.14
CA GLY A 62 3.88 26.37 12.26
C GLY A 62 4.40 26.74 10.86
N ASP A 63 5.49 26.12 10.38
CA ASP A 63 6.00 26.34 9.03
C ASP A 63 4.99 25.81 7.98
N SER A 64 4.13 26.72 7.51
CA SER A 64 3.06 26.40 6.55
C SER A 64 3.58 25.84 5.23
N THR A 65 4.78 26.22 4.79
CA THR A 65 5.38 25.71 3.56
C THR A 65 5.85 24.28 3.74
N PHE A 66 6.49 23.99 4.86
CA PHE A 66 6.90 22.63 5.21
C PHE A 66 5.68 21.73 5.41
N GLN A 67 4.70 22.16 6.22
CA GLN A 67 3.44 21.46 6.48
C GLN A 67 2.74 21.07 5.16
N ARG A 68 2.55 22.02 4.24
CA ARG A 68 1.96 21.71 2.94
C ARG A 68 2.76 20.66 2.17
N LYS A 69 4.08 20.85 2.03
CA LYS A 69 4.94 19.95 1.24
C LYS A 69 5.03 18.54 1.83
N ILE A 70 5.10 18.41 3.16
CA ILE A 70 5.16 17.09 3.80
C ILE A 70 3.81 16.37 3.67
N THR A 71 2.68 17.08 3.77
CA THR A 71 1.35 16.52 3.51
C THR A 71 1.22 16.06 2.07
N GLU A 72 1.55 16.90 1.08
CA GLU A 72 1.51 16.53 -0.35
C GLU A 72 2.35 15.28 -0.63
N TYR A 73 3.56 15.22 -0.07
CA TYR A 73 4.43 14.06 -0.20
C TYR A 73 3.81 12.80 0.43
N LEU A 74 3.32 12.88 1.67
CA LEU A 74 2.74 11.73 2.37
C LEU A 74 1.44 11.26 1.72
N GLU A 75 0.52 12.16 1.36
CA GLU A 75 -0.74 11.81 0.70
C GLU A 75 -0.53 11.19 -0.69
N SER A 76 0.57 11.52 -1.38
CA SER A 76 0.93 10.87 -2.65
C SER A 76 1.35 9.40 -2.50
N LEU A 77 1.69 8.97 -1.28
CA LEU A 77 2.24 7.65 -0.97
C LEU A 77 1.35 6.84 -0.01
N GLN A 78 0.52 7.50 0.78
CA GLN A 78 -0.28 6.94 1.85
C GLN A 78 -1.73 7.39 1.69
N CYS A 79 -2.55 6.47 1.17
CA CYS A 79 -3.96 6.67 0.91
C CYS A 79 -4.77 5.71 1.78
N GLY A 80 -5.93 6.16 2.26
CA GLY A 80 -6.86 5.37 3.07
C GLY A 80 -8.29 5.42 2.54
N GLN A 81 -8.47 5.55 1.23
CA GLN A 81 -9.78 5.66 0.58
C GLN A 81 -9.74 5.13 -0.86
N PHE A 82 -10.91 4.86 -1.44
CA PHE A 82 -11.03 4.56 -2.87
C PHE A 82 -10.86 5.84 -3.71
N ILE A 83 -10.55 5.67 -5.00
CA ILE A 83 -10.34 6.76 -5.94
C ILE A 83 -11.68 7.30 -6.46
N GLN A 84 -12.62 6.42 -6.77
CA GLN A 84 -13.85 6.77 -7.50
C GLN A 84 -15.05 7.08 -6.61
N GLY A 85 -14.90 7.07 -5.28
CA GLY A 85 -15.98 7.45 -4.35
C GLY A 85 -16.01 6.58 -3.09
N SER A 86 -17.19 6.42 -2.50
CA SER A 86 -17.38 5.56 -1.33
C SER A 86 -17.24 4.09 -1.68
N MET A 87 -17.00 3.25 -0.67
CA MET A 87 -17.05 1.79 -0.80
C MET A 87 -18.33 1.30 -1.49
N GLU A 88 -19.51 1.84 -1.17
CA GLU A 88 -20.76 1.38 -1.81
C GLU A 88 -20.81 1.74 -3.30
N THR A 89 -20.24 2.88 -3.68
CA THR A 89 -20.15 3.31 -5.09
C THR A 89 -19.24 2.36 -5.85
N VAL A 90 -18.07 2.05 -5.30
CA VAL A 90 -17.11 1.11 -5.90
C VAL A 90 -17.71 -0.30 -5.99
N GLN A 91 -18.41 -0.77 -4.96
CA GLN A 91 -19.09 -2.07 -4.97
C GLN A 91 -20.07 -2.19 -6.14
N LYS A 92 -20.94 -1.18 -6.34
CA LYS A 92 -21.89 -1.17 -7.45
C LYS A 92 -21.18 -1.20 -8.81
N ILE A 93 -20.11 -0.43 -8.98
CA ILE A 93 -19.32 -0.42 -10.21
C ILE A 93 -18.73 -1.81 -10.48
N VAL A 94 -18.08 -2.41 -9.47
CA VAL A 94 -17.46 -3.74 -9.60
C VAL A 94 -18.50 -4.82 -9.88
N GLU A 95 -19.66 -4.77 -9.22
CA GLU A 95 -20.77 -5.70 -9.46
C GLU A 95 -21.25 -5.61 -10.91
N LEU A 96 -21.49 -4.40 -11.43
CA LEU A 96 -21.90 -4.18 -12.82
C LEU A 96 -20.85 -4.66 -13.82
N GLU A 97 -19.56 -4.37 -13.60
CA GLU A 97 -18.47 -4.83 -14.46
C GLU A 97 -18.30 -6.35 -14.42
N SER A 98 -18.41 -6.96 -13.24
CA SER A 98 -18.23 -8.41 -13.05
C SER A 98 -19.29 -9.27 -13.72
N ASN A 99 -20.46 -8.69 -14.04
CA ASN A 99 -21.53 -9.37 -14.76
C ASN A 99 -21.34 -9.38 -16.28
N LYS A 100 -20.33 -8.67 -16.82
CA LYS A 100 -20.06 -8.64 -18.26
C LYS A 100 -19.36 -9.93 -18.69
N SER A 101 -19.72 -10.45 -19.86
CA SER A 101 -19.08 -11.65 -20.42
C SER A 101 -17.58 -11.48 -20.70
N SER A 102 -17.13 -10.24 -20.94
CA SER A 102 -15.72 -9.89 -21.16
C SER A 102 -14.95 -9.60 -19.86
N TYR A 103 -15.56 -9.79 -18.69
CA TYR A 103 -14.92 -9.49 -17.42
C TYR A 103 -13.76 -10.43 -17.15
N VAL A 104 -12.65 -9.86 -16.71
CA VAL A 104 -11.48 -10.58 -16.22
C VAL A 104 -11.14 -10.04 -14.86
N ASN A 105 -11.09 -10.92 -13.85
CA ASN A 105 -10.77 -10.53 -12.49
C ASN A 105 -9.33 -9.98 -12.44
N PRO A 106 -9.12 -8.73 -11.99
CA PRO A 106 -7.79 -8.14 -11.95
C PRO A 106 -6.83 -8.88 -11.01
N VAL A 107 -7.33 -9.62 -10.01
CA VAL A 107 -6.47 -10.42 -9.12
C VAL A 107 -5.73 -11.53 -9.88
N ASP A 108 -6.30 -12.01 -10.99
CA ASP A 108 -5.82 -13.20 -11.71
C ASP A 108 -4.95 -12.86 -12.93
N ILE A 109 -4.68 -11.57 -13.19
CA ILE A 109 -3.91 -11.10 -14.34
C ILE A 109 -2.81 -10.10 -13.95
N LEU A 110 -1.80 -10.01 -14.80
CA LEU A 110 -0.73 -9.03 -14.67
C LEU A 110 -1.23 -7.60 -14.96
N PRO A 111 -0.59 -6.58 -14.34
CA PRO A 111 -0.87 -5.19 -14.67
C PRO A 111 -0.58 -4.87 -16.13
N VAL A 112 -1.44 -4.05 -16.73
CA VAL A 112 -1.28 -3.56 -18.09
C VAL A 112 -0.36 -2.34 -18.05
N SER A 113 0.76 -2.42 -18.75
CA SER A 113 1.71 -1.29 -18.84
C SER A 113 1.04 -0.04 -19.41
N PRO A 114 1.42 1.17 -18.94
CA PRO A 114 0.92 2.42 -19.52
C PRO A 114 1.34 2.52 -21.00
N PRO A 115 0.52 3.16 -21.85
CA PRO A 115 0.90 3.41 -23.23
C PRO A 115 2.11 4.36 -23.30
N PRO A 116 2.86 4.37 -24.42
CA PRO A 116 3.94 5.33 -24.63
C PRO A 116 3.45 6.77 -24.48
N LYS A 117 4.31 7.63 -23.93
CA LYS A 117 4.04 9.07 -23.83
C LYS A 117 3.82 9.68 -25.22
N CYS A 118 3.04 10.77 -25.25
CA CYS A 118 2.83 11.53 -26.48
C CYS A 118 4.17 12.01 -27.05
N THR A 119 4.39 11.81 -28.35
CA THR A 119 5.59 12.30 -29.05
C THR A 119 5.63 13.82 -29.18
N GLN A 120 4.46 14.47 -29.11
CA GLN A 120 4.36 15.93 -29.08
C GLN A 120 4.60 16.42 -27.66
N LYS A 121 5.54 17.34 -27.50
CA LYS A 121 5.89 17.95 -26.22
C LYS A 121 4.68 18.72 -25.69
N GLU A 122 4.31 18.47 -24.43
CA GLU A 122 3.22 19.18 -23.72
C GLU A 122 1.84 19.08 -24.42
N CYS A 123 1.62 18.03 -25.20
CA CYS A 123 0.33 17.81 -25.85
C CYS A 123 -0.68 17.24 -24.84
N GLU A 124 -1.72 18.03 -24.55
CA GLU A 124 -2.85 17.65 -23.68
C GLU A 124 -4.19 17.66 -24.45
N SER A 125 -4.14 17.46 -25.77
CA SER A 125 -5.34 17.49 -26.62
C SER A 125 -6.15 16.21 -26.56
N ASN A 126 -7.48 16.34 -26.46
CA ASN A 126 -8.46 15.26 -26.58
C ASN A 126 -8.53 14.67 -28.01
N GLU A 127 -8.00 15.37 -29.00
CA GLU A 127 -7.95 14.93 -30.40
C GLU A 127 -6.70 14.10 -30.70
N CYS A 128 -5.69 14.14 -29.82
CA CYS A 128 -4.50 13.32 -29.97
C CYS A 128 -4.77 11.88 -29.53
N SER A 129 -4.57 10.92 -30.43
CA SER A 129 -4.78 9.49 -30.16
C SER A 129 -3.90 8.97 -29.02
N GLN A 130 -2.65 9.44 -28.91
CA GLN A 130 -1.71 9.02 -27.84
C GLN A 130 -2.13 9.57 -26.48
N CYS A 131 -2.59 10.82 -26.42
CA CYS A 131 -3.11 11.43 -25.19
C CYS A 131 -4.42 10.75 -24.76
N LYS A 132 -5.32 10.46 -25.70
CA LYS A 132 -6.55 9.71 -25.45
C LYS A 132 -6.29 8.31 -24.90
N ASN A 133 -5.29 7.60 -25.44
CA ASN A 133 -4.89 6.28 -24.92
C ASN A 133 -4.37 6.38 -23.49
N THR A 134 -3.56 7.40 -23.20
CA THR A 134 -3.03 7.66 -21.86
C THR A 134 -4.15 7.96 -20.87
N PHE A 135 -5.09 8.84 -21.24
CA PHE A 135 -6.28 9.14 -20.43
C PHE A 135 -7.12 7.88 -20.16
N THR A 136 -7.40 7.11 -21.21
CA THR A 136 -8.16 5.85 -21.11
C THR A 136 -7.45 4.84 -20.18
N TRP A 137 -6.12 4.78 -20.24
CA TRP A 137 -5.36 3.91 -19.35
C TRP A 137 -5.46 4.37 -17.89
N TRP A 138 -5.40 5.68 -17.61
CA TRP A 138 -5.57 6.21 -16.26
C TRP A 138 -6.97 5.92 -15.69
N GLU A 139 -8.02 6.03 -16.50
CA GLU A 139 -9.37 5.65 -16.06
C GLU A 139 -9.46 4.16 -15.72
N LYS A 140 -8.87 3.29 -16.56
CA LYS A 140 -8.77 1.85 -16.26
C LYS A 140 -7.92 1.56 -15.02
N PHE A 141 -6.85 2.33 -14.81
CA PHE A 141 -6.01 2.21 -13.62
C PHE A 141 -6.83 2.47 -12.35
N LYS A 142 -7.61 3.55 -12.32
CA LYS A 142 -8.47 3.89 -11.17
C LYS A 142 -9.45 2.76 -10.86
N GLN A 143 -10.16 2.29 -11.89
CA GLN A 143 -11.13 1.19 -11.78
C GLN A 143 -10.48 -0.09 -11.25
N THR A 144 -9.32 -0.44 -11.81
CA THR A 144 -8.58 -1.64 -11.41
C THR A 144 -8.10 -1.54 -9.97
N VAL A 145 -7.57 -0.38 -9.56
CA VAL A 145 -7.10 -0.17 -8.18
C VAL A 145 -8.24 -0.28 -7.19
N ASP A 146 -9.36 0.39 -7.44
CA ASP A 146 -10.52 0.34 -6.55
C ASP A 146 -11.08 -1.08 -6.41
N GLU A 147 -11.15 -1.83 -7.51
CA GLU A 147 -11.54 -3.24 -7.48
C GLU A 147 -10.57 -4.12 -6.68
N LEU A 148 -9.26 -3.92 -6.86
CA LEU A 148 -8.23 -4.63 -6.09
C LEU A 148 -8.34 -4.31 -4.60
N LEU A 149 -8.54 -3.04 -4.23
CA LEU A 149 -8.75 -2.63 -2.84
C LEU A 149 -9.99 -3.31 -2.25
N LEU A 150 -11.10 -3.31 -2.99
CA LEU A 150 -12.35 -3.92 -2.55
C LEU A 150 -12.21 -5.42 -2.29
N LYS A 151 -11.49 -6.13 -3.17
CA LYS A 151 -11.31 -7.59 -3.09
C LYS A 151 -10.24 -8.00 -2.07
N LEU A 152 -9.17 -7.23 -1.92
CA LEU A 152 -7.95 -7.67 -1.24
C LEU A 152 -7.60 -6.86 0.03
N ASN A 153 -8.08 -5.62 0.16
CA ASN A 153 -7.67 -4.71 1.23
C ASN A 153 -8.79 -4.40 2.22
N VAL A 154 -10.07 -4.49 1.82
CA VAL A 154 -11.20 -4.27 2.73
C VAL A 154 -11.21 -5.32 3.82
N HIS A 155 -11.03 -4.85 5.06
CA HIS A 155 -11.13 -5.68 6.24
C HIS A 155 -12.57 -6.16 6.44
N ARG A 156 -12.71 -7.46 6.66
CA ARG A 156 -13.96 -8.06 7.12
C ARG A 156 -13.64 -8.83 8.39
N CYS A 157 -14.16 -8.34 9.52
CA CYS A 157 -13.97 -9.00 10.81
C CYS A 157 -14.43 -10.46 10.72
N ARG A 158 -13.57 -11.40 11.09
CA ARG A 158 -13.90 -12.83 11.19
C ARG A 158 -13.76 -13.31 12.63
N PRO A 159 -14.75 -14.02 13.20
CA PRO A 159 -14.65 -14.57 14.55
C PRO A 159 -13.38 -15.39 14.80
N THR A 160 -12.96 -16.17 13.81
CA THR A 160 -11.82 -17.09 13.90
C THR A 160 -10.44 -16.41 13.94
N SER A 161 -10.34 -15.15 13.49
CA SER A 161 -9.07 -14.41 13.44
C SER A 161 -9.08 -13.15 14.30
N CYS A 162 -10.13 -12.33 14.20
CA CYS A 162 -10.20 -11.00 14.81
C CYS A 162 -10.57 -11.09 16.29
N TYR A 163 -11.45 -12.01 16.65
CA TYR A 163 -11.99 -12.19 18.00
C TYR A 163 -11.43 -13.43 18.71
N LYS A 164 -10.32 -13.99 18.18
CA LYS A 164 -9.65 -15.14 18.78
C LYS A 164 -9.20 -14.83 20.21
N GLY A 165 -9.56 -15.72 21.14
CA GLY A 165 -9.23 -15.58 22.57
C GLY A 165 -10.17 -14.63 23.33
N ASN A 166 -11.46 -14.62 23.01
CA ASN A 166 -12.51 -13.80 23.65
C ASN A 166 -12.21 -12.30 23.64
N ARG A 167 -11.58 -11.80 22.57
CA ARG A 167 -11.37 -10.37 22.40
C ARG A 167 -12.72 -9.67 22.17
N THR A 168 -12.93 -8.55 22.84
CA THR A 168 -14.11 -7.69 22.68
C THR A 168 -13.98 -6.73 21.48
N SER A 169 -12.76 -6.52 20.99
CA SER A 169 -12.45 -5.65 19.85
C SER A 169 -11.63 -6.38 18.79
N CYS A 170 -11.68 -5.89 17.55
CA CYS A 170 -10.94 -6.47 16.45
C CYS A 170 -9.43 -6.47 16.75
N LYS A 171 -8.78 -7.64 16.69
CA LYS A 171 -7.31 -7.77 16.86
C LYS A 171 -6.53 -6.81 15.96
N SER A 172 -7.00 -6.59 14.74
CA SER A 172 -6.37 -5.69 13.76
C SER A 172 -6.75 -4.23 13.96
N ARG A 173 -7.51 -3.90 15.02
CA ARG A 173 -7.95 -2.55 15.44
C ARG A 173 -8.87 -1.84 14.45
N PHE A 174 -9.70 -2.59 13.74
CA PHE A 174 -10.77 -2.02 12.90
C PHE A 174 -12.04 -1.77 13.73
N PRO A 175 -12.86 -0.77 13.38
CA PRO A 175 -12.65 0.23 12.32
C PRO A 175 -11.49 1.21 12.61
N ARG A 176 -10.88 1.76 11.56
CA ARG A 176 -10.00 2.93 11.63
C ARG A 176 -10.83 4.20 11.80
N ASP A 177 -10.22 5.22 12.38
CA ASP A 177 -10.82 6.56 12.43
C ASP A 177 -10.90 7.16 11.02
N ILE A 178 -12.02 7.82 10.72
CA ILE A 178 -12.20 8.56 9.47
C ILE A 178 -11.69 9.99 9.69
N VAL A 179 -10.84 10.44 8.79
CA VAL A 179 -10.19 11.74 8.82
C VAL A 179 -10.41 12.40 7.46
N GLU A 180 -11.24 13.44 7.41
CA GLU A 180 -11.63 14.07 6.13
C GLU A 180 -10.47 14.79 5.43
N GLN A 181 -9.55 15.36 6.22
CA GLN A 181 -8.40 16.11 5.73
C GLN A 181 -7.20 15.85 6.64
N SER A 182 -5.98 15.86 6.08
CA SER A 182 -4.77 15.70 6.87
C SER A 182 -4.61 16.87 7.85
N VAL A 183 -4.42 16.56 9.13
CA VAL A 183 -4.29 17.55 10.21
C VAL A 183 -2.97 17.40 10.94
N PHE A 184 -2.51 18.53 11.48
CA PHE A 184 -1.34 18.62 12.33
C PHE A 184 -1.76 18.84 13.77
N ASP A 185 -1.10 18.12 14.67
CA ASP A 185 -1.13 18.42 16.09
C ASP A 185 0.05 19.35 16.40
N LEU A 186 -0.23 20.61 16.69
CA LEU A 186 0.80 21.63 16.97
C LEU A 186 1.46 21.42 18.34
N GLU A 187 0.81 20.74 19.28
CA GLU A 187 1.38 20.46 20.60
C GLU A 187 2.37 19.30 20.55
N THR A 188 2.03 18.25 19.78
CA THR A 188 2.86 17.04 19.70
C THR A 188 3.77 16.99 18.46
N GLY A 189 3.53 17.87 17.48
CA GLY A 189 4.15 17.82 16.15
C GLY A 189 3.67 16.64 15.30
N GLY A 190 2.57 15.99 15.70
CA GLY A 190 2.01 14.81 15.03
C GLY A 190 1.34 15.15 13.70
N ILE A 191 1.34 14.17 12.78
CA ILE A 191 0.59 14.24 11.52
C ILE A 191 -0.44 13.12 11.52
N THR A 192 -1.71 13.47 11.34
CA THR A 192 -2.79 12.52 11.07
C THR A 192 -3.22 12.71 9.62
N LEU A 193 -2.96 11.71 8.79
CA LEU A 193 -3.29 11.78 7.37
C LEU A 193 -4.78 11.56 7.13
N LYS A 194 -5.27 12.15 6.03
CA LYS A 194 -6.59 11.88 5.49
C LYS A 194 -6.83 10.37 5.32
N HIS A 195 -7.96 9.90 5.83
CA HIS A 195 -8.35 8.50 5.79
C HIS A 195 -9.87 8.41 5.62
N GLY A 196 -10.34 8.06 4.41
CA GLY A 196 -11.76 8.09 4.08
C GLY A 196 -12.53 6.80 4.39
N GLU A 197 -11.84 5.66 4.53
CA GLU A 197 -12.48 4.34 4.58
C GLU A 197 -12.10 3.57 5.84
N ALA A 198 -13.02 3.47 6.80
CA ALA A 198 -12.77 2.87 8.10
C ALA A 198 -12.32 1.39 8.06
N GLN A 199 -12.59 0.66 6.96
CA GLN A 199 -12.22 -0.75 6.80
C GLN A 199 -10.98 -0.97 5.91
N LEU A 200 -10.26 0.09 5.55
CA LEU A 200 -8.98 -0.02 4.84
C LEU A 200 -7.82 0.28 5.79
N ASN A 201 -6.68 -0.36 5.53
CA ASN A 201 -5.39 0.15 6.01
C ASN A 201 -4.94 1.31 5.12
N THR A 202 -3.80 1.90 5.44
CA THR A 202 -3.10 2.82 4.56
C THR A 202 -2.31 2.06 3.50
N PHE A 203 -2.37 2.47 2.24
CA PHE A 203 -1.69 1.81 1.12
C PHE A 203 -1.24 2.85 0.08
N THR A 204 -0.55 2.39 -0.96
CA THR A 204 -0.21 3.23 -2.13
C THR A 204 -0.94 2.70 -3.37
N TYR A 205 -1.70 3.54 -4.08
CA TYR A 205 -2.46 3.12 -5.27
C TYR A 205 -1.59 2.40 -6.31
N LEU A 206 -0.37 2.91 -6.56
CA LEU A 206 0.56 2.31 -7.52
C LEU A 206 1.02 0.92 -7.06
N LEU A 207 1.29 0.73 -5.77
CA LEU A 207 1.67 -0.58 -5.24
C LEU A 207 0.50 -1.57 -5.32
N THR A 208 -0.72 -1.12 -5.00
CA THR A 208 -1.92 -1.95 -5.15
C THR A 208 -2.05 -2.43 -6.60
N TYR A 209 -1.89 -1.54 -7.58
CA TYR A 209 -1.97 -1.88 -9.00
C TYR A 209 -0.90 -2.90 -9.45
N LEU A 210 0.34 -2.71 -9.00
CA LEU A 210 1.50 -3.51 -9.42
C LEU A 210 1.58 -4.86 -8.71
N LEU A 211 1.33 -4.88 -7.40
CA LEU A 211 1.49 -6.08 -6.57
C LEU A 211 0.22 -6.92 -6.50
N ARG A 212 -0.96 -6.31 -6.66
CA ARG A 212 -2.27 -7.00 -6.68
C ARG A 212 -2.46 -7.92 -5.47
N CYS A 213 -1.97 -7.47 -4.33
CA CYS A 213 -2.06 -8.16 -3.05
C CYS A 213 -2.35 -7.15 -1.94
N ASN A 214 -2.70 -7.67 -0.76
CA ASN A 214 -2.87 -6.84 0.42
C ASN A 214 -1.54 -6.16 0.78
N THR A 215 -1.56 -4.84 0.89
CA THR A 215 -0.41 -4.03 1.30
C THR A 215 -0.81 -3.10 2.44
N ASP A 216 0.16 -2.77 3.28
CA ASP A 216 0.04 -1.80 4.37
C ASP A 216 1.30 -0.92 4.37
N VAL A 217 1.11 0.39 4.24
CA VAL A 217 2.17 1.38 4.13
C VAL A 217 1.98 2.42 5.23
N THR A 218 2.95 2.50 6.14
CA THR A 218 2.89 3.40 7.30
C THR A 218 4.16 4.25 7.40
N SER A 219 3.99 5.55 7.66
CA SER A 219 5.13 6.46 7.93
C SER A 219 5.55 6.36 9.40
N LEU A 220 6.85 6.23 9.66
CA LEU A 220 7.39 6.12 11.02
C LEU A 220 7.93 7.46 11.51
N LEU A 221 7.01 8.35 11.90
CA LEU A 221 7.31 9.73 12.32
C LEU A 221 7.60 9.88 13.82
N SER A 222 7.88 8.80 14.54
CA SER A 222 8.31 8.88 15.94
C SER A 222 9.33 7.82 16.29
N GLY A 223 10.27 8.16 17.18
CA GLY A 223 11.27 7.21 17.67
C GLY A 223 10.65 5.98 18.33
N THR A 224 9.53 6.13 19.02
CA THR A 224 8.77 5.01 19.61
C THR A 224 8.18 4.10 18.54
N ALA A 225 7.58 4.66 17.48
CA ALA A 225 7.04 3.88 16.36
C ALA A 225 8.17 3.12 15.64
N ILE A 226 9.32 3.78 15.40
CA ILE A 226 10.49 3.15 14.80
C ILE A 226 10.98 1.97 15.65
N LYS A 227 11.17 2.17 16.97
CA LYS A 227 11.59 1.10 17.88
C LYS A 227 10.61 -0.08 17.89
N ALA A 228 9.31 0.21 17.93
CA ALA A 228 8.26 -0.81 17.90
C ALA A 228 8.29 -1.61 16.60
N VAL A 229 8.43 -0.96 15.45
CA VAL A 229 8.50 -1.64 14.14
C VAL A 229 9.79 -2.43 13.98
N ILE A 230 10.92 -1.92 14.44
CA ILE A 230 12.18 -2.68 14.45
C ILE A 230 12.04 -3.93 15.30
N SER A 231 11.48 -3.82 16.52
CA SER A 231 11.22 -4.98 17.38
C SER A 231 10.29 -5.98 16.69
N TYR A 232 9.19 -5.50 16.11
CA TYR A 232 8.24 -6.33 15.38
C TYR A 232 8.93 -7.07 14.23
N VAL A 233 9.66 -6.37 13.36
CA VAL A 233 10.39 -7.02 12.25
C VAL A 233 11.44 -8.00 12.78
N THR A 234 12.08 -7.70 13.90
CA THR A 234 13.01 -8.64 14.57
C THR A 234 12.30 -9.93 15.01
N ASP A 235 11.07 -9.85 15.51
CA ASP A 235 10.27 -11.04 15.83
C ASP A 235 9.97 -11.89 14.58
N TYR A 236 9.77 -11.26 13.41
CA TYR A 236 9.61 -11.99 12.14
C TYR A 236 10.90 -12.62 11.64
N ILE A 237 12.05 -11.95 11.83
CA ILE A 237 13.37 -12.50 11.48
C ILE A 237 13.67 -13.73 12.35
N THR A 238 13.37 -13.65 13.64
CA THR A 238 13.68 -14.70 14.62
C THR A 238 12.63 -15.80 14.66
N LYS A 239 11.53 -15.65 13.92
CA LYS A 239 10.48 -16.66 13.83
C LYS A 239 11.06 -17.94 13.25
N SER A 240 10.96 -19.03 14.02
CA SER A 240 11.48 -20.32 13.58
C SER A 240 10.89 -20.71 12.22
N PRO A 241 11.70 -21.28 11.31
CA PRO A 241 11.20 -21.76 10.03
C PRO A 241 10.04 -22.75 10.21
N LEU A 242 9.31 -23.01 9.13
CA LEU A 242 8.14 -23.90 9.14
C LEU A 242 8.40 -25.17 9.95
N LYS A 243 7.45 -25.49 10.83
CA LYS A 243 7.49 -26.74 11.58
C LYS A 243 7.57 -27.90 10.60
N THR A 244 8.45 -28.86 10.87
CA THR A 244 8.75 -29.98 9.98
C THR A 244 7.51 -30.71 9.46
N HIS A 245 6.47 -30.87 10.29
CA HIS A 245 5.21 -31.49 9.86
C HIS A 245 4.50 -30.70 8.74
N SER A 246 4.55 -29.36 8.75
CA SER A 246 3.93 -28.53 7.70
C SER A 246 4.65 -28.70 6.35
N ILE A 247 5.95 -28.99 6.38
CA ILE A 247 6.73 -29.33 5.19
C ILE A 247 6.27 -30.69 4.66
N PHE A 248 6.16 -31.71 5.54
CA PHE A 248 5.67 -33.04 5.14
C PHE A 248 4.21 -33.02 4.65
N ASP A 249 3.33 -32.24 5.26
CA ASP A 249 1.94 -32.05 4.79
C ASP A 249 1.91 -31.42 3.40
N THR A 250 2.79 -30.46 3.12
CA THR A 250 2.92 -29.83 1.80
C THR A 250 3.38 -30.86 0.76
N VAL A 251 4.45 -31.59 1.07
CA VAL A 251 4.98 -32.68 0.24
C VAL A 251 3.88 -33.68 -0.07
N ARG A 252 3.18 -34.16 0.96
CA ARG A 252 2.04 -35.07 0.81
C ARG A 252 0.95 -34.50 -0.11
N SER A 253 0.56 -33.23 0.06
CA SER A 253 -0.49 -32.63 -0.78
C SER A 253 -0.14 -32.50 -2.26
N ILE A 254 1.16 -32.46 -2.59
CA ILE A 254 1.66 -32.45 -3.97
C ILE A 254 1.64 -33.87 -4.56
N PHE A 255 1.93 -34.88 -3.75
CA PHE A 255 1.95 -36.29 -4.16
C PHE A 255 0.59 -37.00 -4.10
N ASP A 256 -0.38 -36.46 -3.35
CA ASP A 256 -1.78 -36.93 -3.28
C ASP A 256 -2.67 -36.32 -4.40
N LYS A 257 -2.07 -35.76 -5.46
CA LYS A 257 -2.73 -35.35 -6.71
C LYS A 257 -2.37 -36.29 -7.86
#